data_AF-A0A8C0V756-F1
#
_entry.id   AF-A0A8C0V756-F1
#
_cell.length_a   1.000
_cell.length_b   1.000
_cell.length_c   1.000
_cell.angle_alpha   90.00
_cell.angle_beta   90.00
_cell.angle_gamma   90.00
#
_symmetry.space_group_name_H-M   'P 1'
#
loop_
_entity.id
_entity.type
_entity.pdbx_description
1 polymer ?
#
loop_
_entity_poly.entity_id
_entity_poly.type
_entity_poly.pdbx_seq_one_letter_code
_entity_poly.pdbx_strand_id
1 'polypeptide(L)'
;MKVKSYVCCVQSTDKSLSWILTYMHLSILWQTLTVKEDQIFSMNPPKYDKIEDMAMMTHLHEPAVLYNLKERYAAWMIYTYSGLFCVTVNPYKWLPVYNPEVVLAYRGKKRQEAPPHIFSISDNAYQFMLTDRENQSILITGESGAGKTVNTKRVIQYFATIAASGDKKKEEQTSGKINAFICSCQDVWKG
;
A
#
# COMPACT_ATOMS: atom_id res chain seq x y z
N MET A 1 1.78 -21.18 -10.61
CA MET A 1 1.81 -20.20 -9.51
C MET A 1 0.76 -19.14 -9.82
N LYS A 2 -0.30 -18.99 -9.02
CA LYS A 2 -1.32 -17.93 -9.24
C LYS A 2 -0.94 -16.73 -8.38
N VAL A 3 -0.84 -15.54 -8.97
CA VAL A 3 -0.64 -14.30 -8.20
C VAL A 3 -1.93 -14.02 -7.42
N LYS A 4 -1.83 -14.01 -6.09
CA LYS A 4 -2.98 -13.88 -5.19
C LYS A 4 -3.03 -12.54 -4.46
N SER A 5 -1.97 -11.73 -4.54
CA SER A 5 -1.93 -10.40 -3.92
C SER A 5 -1.10 -9.42 -4.74
N TYR A 6 -1.62 -8.19 -4.85
CA TYR A 6 -1.06 -7.15 -5.70
C TYR A 6 -0.86 -5.86 -4.90
N VAL A 7 0.33 -5.27 -5.04
CA VAL A 7 0.69 -3.98 -4.46
C VAL A 7 1.08 -3.04 -5.59
N CYS A 8 0.33 -1.96 -5.74
CA CYS A 8 0.60 -0.93 -6.73
C CYS A 8 1.30 0.25 -6.05
N CYS A 9 2.58 0.47 -6.38
CA CYS A 9 3.33 1.63 -5.92
C CYS A 9 3.14 2.79 -6.89
N VAL A 10 2.67 3.92 -6.36
CA VAL A 10 2.44 5.17 -7.08
C VAL A 10 3.43 6.21 -6.57
N GLN A 11 4.00 6.96 -7.50
CA GLN A 11 4.93 8.04 -7.19
C GLN A 11 4.16 9.35 -6.95
N SER A 12 4.46 10.06 -5.86
CA SER A 12 3.82 11.36 -5.58
C SER A 12 4.13 12.45 -6.62
N THR A 13 5.11 12.24 -7.51
CA THR A 13 5.47 13.19 -8.59
C THR A 13 4.79 12.87 -9.91
N ASP A 14 3.86 11.91 -9.97
CA ASP A 14 3.05 11.74 -11.15
C ASP A 14 2.39 13.10 -11.47
N LYS A 15 2.59 13.58 -12.69
CA LYS A 15 2.14 14.91 -13.14
C LYS A 15 0.64 15.07 -12.91
N SER A 16 -0.10 13.96 -12.82
CA SER A 16 -1.50 13.89 -12.39
C SER A 16 -1.78 14.65 -11.09
N LEU A 17 -0.95 14.53 -10.04
CA LEU A 17 -1.15 15.25 -8.76
C LEU A 17 -0.89 16.77 -8.89
N SER A 18 0.05 17.16 -9.76
CA SER A 18 0.30 18.58 -10.07
C SER A 18 -0.88 19.21 -10.82
N TRP A 19 -1.54 18.47 -11.72
CA TRP A 19 -2.76 18.94 -12.37
C TRP A 19 -3.91 19.17 -11.36
N ILE A 20 -3.98 18.42 -10.26
CA ILE A 20 -5.04 18.58 -9.24
C ILE A 20 -4.81 19.77 -8.31
N LEU A 21 -3.56 20.13 -8.00
CA LEU A 21 -3.32 21.39 -7.29
C LEU A 21 -3.87 22.55 -8.12
N THR A 22 -3.69 22.50 -9.44
CA THR A 22 -4.31 23.44 -10.38
C THR A 22 -5.84 23.29 -10.42
N TYR A 23 -6.39 22.08 -10.54
CA TYR A 23 -7.83 21.83 -10.69
C TYR A 23 -8.64 22.20 -9.43
N MET A 24 -8.14 21.86 -8.24
CA MET A 24 -8.79 22.18 -6.97
C MET A 24 -8.63 23.65 -6.59
N HIS A 25 -7.52 24.30 -6.99
CA HIS A 25 -7.36 25.76 -6.90
C HIS A 25 -8.29 26.48 -7.89
N LEU A 26 -8.56 25.89 -9.06
CA LEU A 26 -9.53 26.40 -10.03
C LEU A 26 -10.98 26.39 -9.49
N SER A 27 -11.35 25.42 -8.65
CA SER A 27 -12.67 25.39 -8.00
C SER A 27 -12.84 26.44 -6.89
N ILE A 28 -11.73 26.97 -6.36
CA ILE A 28 -11.71 27.99 -5.28
C ILE A 28 -11.73 29.41 -5.85
N LEU A 29 -11.25 29.58 -7.08
CA LEU A 29 -11.44 30.82 -7.84
C LEU A 29 -12.87 30.81 -8.38
N TRP A 30 -13.63 31.89 -8.21
CA TRP A 30 -14.98 32.10 -8.78
C TRP A 30 -14.96 32.20 -10.32
N GLN A 31 -14.25 31.29 -10.99
CA GLN A 31 -14.14 31.20 -12.43
C GLN A 31 -15.20 30.24 -12.95
N THR A 32 -16.06 30.75 -13.83
CA THR A 32 -16.99 29.91 -14.59
C THR A 32 -16.26 29.32 -15.78
N LEU A 33 -16.23 27.99 -15.88
CA LEU A 33 -15.67 27.28 -17.01
C LEU A 33 -16.78 26.58 -17.79
N THR A 34 -16.76 26.72 -19.11
CA THR A 34 -17.61 25.93 -20.00
C THR A 34 -16.88 24.64 -20.36
N VAL A 35 -17.40 23.52 -19.88
CA VAL A 35 -16.90 22.17 -20.17
C VAL A 35 -17.96 21.36 -20.89
N LYS A 36 -17.54 20.31 -21.60
CA LYS A 36 -18.48 19.39 -22.23
C LYS A 36 -19.09 18.47 -21.18
N GLU A 37 -20.31 17.99 -21.41
CA GLU A 37 -21.04 17.13 -20.47
C GLU A 37 -20.30 15.81 -20.18
N ASP A 38 -19.56 15.26 -21.16
CA ASP A 38 -18.76 14.03 -21.00
C ASP A 38 -17.55 14.20 -20.07
N GLN A 39 -17.20 15.43 -19.71
CA GLN A 39 -16.12 15.75 -18.77
C GLN A 39 -16.64 16.02 -17.35
N ILE A 40 -17.95 15.91 -17.12
CA ILE A 40 -18.59 16.13 -15.83
C ILE A 40 -18.81 14.76 -15.15
N PHE A 41 -18.12 14.55 -14.04
CA PHE A 41 -18.22 13.32 -13.25
C PHE A 41 -18.96 13.59 -11.93
N SER A 42 -19.83 12.66 -11.52
CA SER A 42 -20.55 12.76 -10.25
C SER A 42 -19.59 12.62 -9.06
N MET A 43 -19.69 13.53 -8.10
CA MET A 43 -18.88 13.46 -6.87
C MET A 43 -19.45 12.39 -5.93
N ASN A 44 -18.56 11.64 -5.27
CA ASN A 44 -18.99 10.75 -4.20
C ASN A 44 -19.49 11.56 -2.99
N PRO A 45 -20.56 11.11 -2.30
CA PRO A 45 -21.00 11.75 -1.06
C PRO A 45 -19.90 11.80 0.02
N PRO A 46 -19.88 12.81 0.92
CA PRO A 46 -18.82 12.99 1.93
C PRO A 46 -18.59 11.80 2.87
N LYS A 47 -19.57 10.90 3.01
CA LYS A 47 -19.40 9.64 3.77
C LYS A 47 -18.29 8.73 3.23
N TYR A 48 -17.85 8.94 1.98
CA TYR A 48 -16.76 8.19 1.35
C TYR A 48 -15.41 8.93 1.40
N ASP A 49 -15.34 10.07 2.09
CA ASP A 49 -14.09 10.82 2.22
C ASP A 49 -13.05 9.98 2.96
N LYS A 50 -11.85 9.89 2.37
CA LYS A 50 -10.70 9.14 2.90
C LYS A 50 -11.01 7.66 3.15
N ILE A 51 -11.92 7.06 2.37
CA ILE A 51 -12.25 5.64 2.52
C ILE A 51 -11.02 4.74 2.39
N GLU A 52 -10.95 3.71 3.23
CA GLU A 52 -9.86 2.76 3.26
C GLU A 52 -9.84 1.81 2.06
N ASP A 53 -11.02 1.45 1.54
CA ASP A 53 -11.18 0.63 0.33
C ASP A 53 -12.00 1.36 -0.72
N MET A 54 -11.35 1.73 -1.82
CA MET A 54 -11.94 2.45 -2.93
C MET A 54 -12.99 1.63 -3.69
N ALA A 55 -12.95 0.30 -3.59
CA ALA A 55 -13.98 -0.55 -4.20
C ALA A 55 -15.37 -0.39 -3.55
N MET A 56 -15.44 0.26 -2.39
CA MET A 56 -16.69 0.53 -1.67
C MET A 56 -17.34 1.87 -2.06
N MET A 57 -16.70 2.68 -2.92
CA MET A 57 -17.25 3.94 -3.40
C MET A 57 -18.44 3.71 -4.35
N THR A 58 -19.39 4.64 -4.39
CA THR A 58 -20.55 4.57 -5.30
C THR A 58 -20.17 4.90 -6.74
N HIS A 59 -19.37 5.95 -6.93
CA HIS A 59 -18.85 6.35 -8.24
C HIS A 59 -17.36 6.03 -8.31
N LEU A 60 -17.00 5.03 -9.12
CA LEU A 60 -15.62 4.59 -9.29
C LEU A 60 -15.08 5.02 -10.66
N HIS A 61 -14.83 6.31 -10.80
CA HIS A 61 -14.16 6.91 -11.95
C HIS A 61 -12.78 7.44 -11.55
N GLU A 62 -11.94 7.74 -12.54
CA GLU A 62 -10.57 8.21 -12.34
C GLU A 62 -10.48 9.43 -11.38
N PRO A 63 -11.29 10.50 -11.52
CA PRO A 63 -11.20 11.64 -10.60
C PRO A 63 -11.59 11.30 -9.15
N ALA A 64 -12.53 10.39 -8.92
CA ALA A 64 -12.90 9.96 -7.55
C ALA A 64 -11.76 9.19 -6.87
N VAL A 65 -11.14 8.24 -7.58
CA VAL A 65 -9.99 7.47 -7.08
C VAL A 65 -8.85 8.43 -6.73
N LEU A 66 -8.56 9.35 -7.65
CA LEU A 66 -7.49 10.32 -7.50
C LEU A 66 -7.74 11.28 -6.33
N TYR A 67 -8.98 11.75 -6.15
CA TYR A 67 -9.38 12.60 -5.03
C TYR A 67 -9.17 11.88 -3.68
N ASN A 68 -9.63 10.62 -3.57
CA ASN A 68 -9.46 9.85 -2.32
C ASN A 68 -7.99 9.63 -1.98
N LEU A 69 -7.16 9.25 -2.97
CA LEU A 69 -5.72 9.08 -2.77
C LEU A 69 -5.04 10.38 -2.35
N LYS A 70 -5.42 11.51 -2.95
CA LYS A 70 -4.90 12.84 -2.60
C LYS A 70 -5.23 13.21 -1.15
N GLU A 71 -6.50 13.07 -0.76
CA GLU A 71 -6.96 13.41 0.59
C GLU A 71 -6.33 12.52 1.67
N ARG A 72 -6.17 11.23 1.37
CA ARG A 72 -5.48 10.29 2.28
C ARG A 72 -3.99 10.62 2.39
N TYR A 73 -3.34 10.91 1.27
CA TYR A 73 -1.93 11.31 1.24
C TYR A 73 -1.68 12.60 2.03
N ALA A 74 -2.56 13.60 1.90
CA ALA A 74 -2.51 14.84 2.67
C ALA A 74 -2.64 14.62 4.19
N ALA A 75 -3.35 13.55 4.59
CA ALA A 75 -3.48 13.10 5.97
C ALA A 75 -2.39 12.08 6.39
N TRP A 76 -1.30 11.95 5.65
CA TRP A 76 -0.19 11.00 5.90
C TRP A 76 -0.58 9.51 5.83
N MET A 77 -1.73 9.19 5.25
CA MET A 77 -2.18 7.82 5.02
C MET A 77 -1.73 7.36 3.64
N ILE A 78 -0.54 6.76 3.58
CA ILE A 78 0.11 6.38 2.31
C ILE A 78 -0.43 5.09 1.68
N TYR A 79 -1.21 4.30 2.42
CA TYR A 79 -1.78 3.04 1.96
C TYR A 79 -3.29 3.15 1.83
N THR A 80 -3.82 2.63 0.72
CA THR A 80 -5.25 2.59 0.43
C THR A 80 -5.57 1.32 -0.34
N TYR A 81 -6.63 0.62 0.02
CA TYR A 81 -7.10 -0.53 -0.72
C TYR A 81 -7.91 -0.14 -1.95
N SER A 82 -7.88 -1.01 -2.95
CA SER A 82 -8.76 -0.97 -4.11
C SER A 82 -9.13 -2.41 -4.47
N GLY A 83 -10.16 -2.96 -3.82
CA GLY A 83 -10.55 -4.35 -4.04
C GLY A 83 -9.40 -5.31 -3.70
N LEU A 84 -8.89 -6.09 -4.63
CA LEU A 84 -7.76 -7.01 -4.34
C LEU A 84 -6.39 -6.31 -4.27
N PHE A 85 -6.31 -5.04 -4.67
CA PHE A 85 -5.07 -4.28 -4.75
C PHE A 85 -4.81 -3.47 -3.46
N CYS A 86 -3.54 -3.33 -3.10
CA CYS A 86 -3.07 -2.34 -2.13
C CYS A 86 -2.30 -1.25 -2.87
N VAL A 87 -2.83 -0.04 -2.89
CA VAL A 87 -2.18 1.13 -3.49
C VAL A 87 -1.34 1.80 -2.41
N THR A 88 -0.08 2.10 -2.74
CA THR A 88 0.82 2.85 -1.87
C THR A 88 1.37 4.07 -2.59
N VAL A 89 1.33 5.23 -1.94
CA VAL A 89 1.89 6.48 -2.48
C VAL A 89 3.19 6.80 -1.73
N ASN A 90 4.31 6.96 -2.45
CA ASN A 90 5.60 7.24 -1.84
C ASN A 90 5.59 8.63 -1.13
N PRO A 91 5.75 8.70 0.21
CA PRO A 91 5.71 9.96 0.96
C PRO A 91 6.96 10.83 0.80
N TYR A 92 8.06 10.29 0.25
CA TYR A 92 9.38 10.93 0.21
C TYR A 92 9.89 11.44 1.57
N LYS A 93 9.28 10.96 2.66
CA LYS A 93 9.55 11.34 4.03
C LYS A 93 9.54 10.09 4.89
N TRP A 94 10.31 10.12 5.97
CA TRP A 94 10.30 9.04 6.93
C TRP A 94 9.01 9.09 7.75
N LEU A 95 8.28 7.96 7.78
CA LEU A 95 7.08 7.79 8.58
C LEU A 95 7.28 6.60 9.54
N PRO A 96 6.82 6.69 10.81
CA PRO A 96 6.99 5.63 11.81
C PRO A 96 6.08 4.40 11.59
N VAL A 97 5.56 4.20 10.38
CA VAL A 97 4.61 3.13 10.02
C VAL A 97 5.26 1.74 9.92
N TYR A 98 6.59 1.65 9.97
CA TYR A 98 7.34 0.39 9.89
C TYR A 98 7.97 -0.04 11.21
N ASN A 99 7.58 0.57 12.33
CA ASN A 99 8.10 0.23 13.63
C ASN A 99 7.71 -1.22 14.03
N PRO A 100 8.52 -1.90 14.86
CA PRO A 100 8.23 -3.28 15.29
C PRO A 100 6.86 -3.44 15.96
N GLU A 101 6.39 -2.42 16.69
CA GLU A 101 5.04 -2.39 17.29
C GLU A 101 3.94 -2.52 16.24
N VAL A 102 4.12 -1.88 15.08
CA VAL A 102 3.17 -1.95 13.97
C VAL A 102 3.17 -3.36 13.39
N VAL A 103 4.34 -3.98 13.21
CA VAL A 103 4.45 -5.38 12.73
C VAL A 103 3.61 -6.32 13.61
N LEU A 104 3.74 -6.20 14.93
CA LEU A 104 2.97 -7.00 15.88
C LEU A 104 1.46 -6.69 15.83
N ALA A 105 1.09 -5.43 15.59
CA ALA A 105 -0.31 -5.02 15.51
C ALA A 105 -1.06 -5.58 14.29
N TYR A 106 -0.35 -6.00 13.23
CA TYR A 106 -0.94 -6.61 12.03
C TYR A 106 -0.94 -8.14 12.05
N ARG A 107 -0.22 -8.77 12.98
CA ARG A 107 -0.08 -10.23 13.04
C ARG A 107 -1.43 -10.91 13.30
N GLY A 108 -1.84 -11.81 12.40
CA GLY A 108 -3.04 -12.62 12.53
C GLY A 108 -4.36 -11.85 12.43
N LYS A 109 -4.31 -10.57 12.02
CA LYS A 109 -5.52 -9.75 11.85
C LYS A 109 -6.08 -9.90 10.45
N LYS A 110 -7.41 -9.93 10.36
CA LYS A 110 -8.07 -9.87 9.05
C LYS A 110 -7.92 -8.48 8.46
N ARG A 111 -8.00 -8.40 7.13
CA ARG A 111 -7.91 -7.14 6.39
C ARG A 111 -8.91 -6.06 6.82
N GLN A 112 -10.09 -6.45 7.31
CA GLN A 112 -11.12 -5.52 7.78
C GLN A 112 -10.88 -5.01 9.22
N GLU A 113 -10.00 -5.67 9.97
CA GLU A 113 -9.73 -5.38 11.38
C GLU A 113 -8.55 -4.43 11.58
N ALA A 114 -7.84 -4.10 10.50
CA ALA A 114 -6.67 -3.24 10.52
C ALA A 114 -6.68 -2.32 9.30
N PRO A 115 -6.17 -1.08 9.44
CA PRO A 115 -6.16 -0.13 8.33
C PRO A 115 -5.26 -0.62 7.18
N PRO A 116 -5.40 -0.04 5.97
CA PRO A 116 -4.61 -0.47 4.83
C PRO A 116 -3.12 -0.40 5.10
N HIS A 117 -2.42 -1.51 4.87
CA HIS A 117 -0.97 -1.57 5.05
C HIS A 117 -0.33 -2.72 4.27
N ILE A 118 0.95 -2.55 3.92
CA ILE A 118 1.74 -3.61 3.27
C ILE A 118 1.87 -4.86 4.16
N PHE A 119 1.93 -4.68 5.48
CA PHE A 119 1.98 -5.78 6.44
C PHE A 119 0.70 -6.61 6.47
N SER A 120 -0.46 -5.99 6.27
CA SER A 120 -1.71 -6.75 6.12
C SER A 120 -1.67 -7.65 4.88
N ILE A 121 -1.09 -7.18 3.77
CA ILE A 121 -0.91 -8.02 2.57
C ILE A 121 0.04 -9.19 2.84
N SER A 122 1.18 -8.92 3.50
CA SER A 122 2.13 -9.96 3.89
C SER A 122 1.53 -10.98 4.85
N ASP A 123 0.79 -10.54 5.87
CA ASP A 123 0.19 -11.42 6.87
C ASP A 123 -0.88 -12.31 6.25
N ASN A 124 -1.79 -11.74 5.45
CA ASN A 124 -2.81 -12.52 4.76
C ASN A 124 -2.18 -13.56 3.82
N ALA A 125 -1.14 -13.20 3.07
CA ALA A 125 -0.41 -14.17 2.26
C ALA A 125 0.21 -15.29 3.12
N TYR A 126 0.80 -14.95 4.27
CA TYR A 126 1.33 -15.96 5.19
C TYR A 126 0.24 -16.90 5.73
N GLN A 127 -0.89 -16.34 6.18
CA GLN A 127 -2.03 -17.12 6.70
C GLN A 127 -2.63 -18.04 5.63
N PHE A 128 -2.81 -17.55 4.40
CA PHE A 128 -3.30 -18.37 3.29
C PHE A 128 -2.29 -19.45 2.88
N MET A 129 -0.99 -19.17 2.94
CA MET A 129 0.03 -20.20 2.72
C MET A 129 -0.07 -21.34 3.75
N LEU A 130 -0.27 -21.02 5.03
CA LEU A 130 -0.40 -22.02 6.10
C LEU A 130 -1.72 -22.79 6.02
N THR A 131 -2.82 -22.11 5.69
CA THR A 131 -4.17 -22.69 5.66
C THR A 131 -4.39 -23.52 4.41
N ASP A 132 -4.13 -22.94 3.22
CA ASP A 132 -4.40 -23.59 1.93
C ASP A 132 -3.28 -24.55 1.53
N ARG A 133 -2.11 -24.49 2.20
CA ARG A 133 -0.89 -25.24 1.86
C ARG A 133 -0.43 -25.00 0.41
N GLU A 134 -0.71 -23.81 -0.12
CA GLU A 134 -0.32 -23.39 -1.47
C GLU A 134 0.68 -22.24 -1.45
N ASN A 135 1.62 -22.28 -2.40
CA ASN A 135 2.58 -21.20 -2.61
C ASN A 135 1.87 -19.90 -2.98
N GLN A 136 2.27 -18.81 -2.31
CA GLN A 136 1.73 -17.48 -2.51
C GLN A 136 2.74 -16.60 -3.24
N SER A 137 2.24 -15.60 -3.97
CA SER A 137 3.08 -14.56 -4.55
C SER A 137 2.46 -13.19 -4.32
N ILE A 138 3.34 -12.24 -3.99
CA ILE A 138 3.03 -10.81 -3.85
C ILE A 138 3.70 -10.11 -5.03
N LEU A 139 2.89 -9.54 -5.93
CA LEU A 139 3.40 -8.77 -7.05
C LEU A 139 3.42 -7.28 -6.69
N ILE A 140 4.59 -6.66 -6.74
CA ILE A 140 4.78 -5.23 -6.45
C ILE A 140 5.10 -4.50 -7.76
N THR A 141 4.18 -3.66 -8.23
CA THR A 141 4.29 -2.90 -9.49
C THR A 141 4.44 -1.40 -9.23
N GLY A 142 4.78 -0.63 -10.27
CA GLY A 142 4.92 0.82 -10.19
C GLY A 142 6.06 1.35 -11.06
N GLU A 143 6.09 2.66 -11.27
CA GLU A 143 7.13 3.35 -12.05
C GLU A 143 8.48 3.42 -11.32
N SER A 144 9.52 3.88 -12.02
CA SER A 144 10.84 4.09 -11.43
C SER A 144 10.78 5.21 -10.40
N GLY A 145 11.16 4.95 -9.14
CA GLY A 145 11.07 5.92 -8.03
C GLY A 145 9.80 5.81 -7.17
N ALA A 146 8.83 4.97 -7.55
CA ALA A 146 7.57 4.80 -6.82
C ALA A 146 7.72 4.10 -5.45
N GLY A 147 8.91 3.59 -5.10
CA GLY A 147 9.15 2.93 -3.81
C GLY A 147 8.97 1.40 -3.81
N LYS A 148 8.99 0.75 -4.99
CA LYS A 148 8.90 -0.72 -5.13
C LYS A 148 9.94 -1.44 -4.26
N THR A 149 11.23 -1.13 -4.44
CA THR A 149 12.34 -1.77 -3.71
C THR A 149 12.21 -1.62 -2.20
N VAL A 150 11.74 -0.45 -1.73
CA VAL A 150 11.52 -0.20 -0.30
C VAL A 150 10.38 -1.07 0.22
N ASN A 151 9.25 -1.12 -0.47
CA ASN A 151 8.12 -1.98 -0.09
C ASN A 151 8.49 -3.47 -0.12
N THR A 152 9.25 -3.93 -1.13
CA THR A 152 9.77 -5.31 -1.17
C THR A 152 10.62 -5.64 0.05
N LYS A 153 11.53 -4.74 0.44
CA LYS A 153 12.35 -4.91 1.66
C LYS A 153 11.48 -5.04 2.91
N ARG A 154 10.39 -4.26 3.02
CA ARG A 154 9.45 -4.33 4.16
C ARG A 154 8.66 -5.62 4.21
N VAL A 155 8.21 -6.13 3.07
CA VAL A 155 7.54 -7.44 2.98
C VAL A 155 8.46 -8.56 3.48
N ILE A 156 9.70 -8.57 3.00
CA ILE A 156 10.70 -9.57 3.40
C ILE A 156 11.01 -9.48 4.91
N GLN A 157 11.20 -8.26 5.43
CA GLN A 157 11.41 -8.03 6.87
C GLN A 157 10.23 -8.51 7.72
N TYR A 158 9.00 -8.31 7.25
CA TYR A 158 7.80 -8.79 7.93
C TYR A 158 7.82 -10.32 8.05
N PHE A 159 8.07 -11.02 6.93
CA PHE A 159 8.15 -12.49 6.92
C PHE A 159 9.25 -13.02 7.85
N ALA A 160 10.42 -12.40 7.84
CA ALA A 160 11.51 -12.78 8.74
C ALA A 160 11.11 -12.66 10.23
N THR A 161 10.39 -11.60 10.58
CA THR A 161 9.97 -11.33 11.96
C THR A 161 8.92 -12.34 12.44
N ILE A 162 7.90 -12.63 11.61
CA ILE A 162 6.84 -13.56 11.99
C ILE A 162 7.34 -15.02 11.99
N ALA A 163 8.23 -15.37 11.06
CA ALA A 163 8.80 -16.72 10.98
C ALA A 163 9.74 -16.99 12.16
N ALA A 164 10.57 -16.01 12.56
CA ALA A 164 11.42 -16.14 13.75
C ALA A 164 10.62 -16.21 15.07
N SER A 165 9.36 -15.79 15.06
CA SER A 165 8.46 -15.83 16.21
C SER A 165 7.58 -17.08 16.26
N GLY A 166 7.61 -17.93 15.24
CA GLY A 166 7.01 -19.27 15.24
C GLY A 166 8.09 -20.29 15.62
N ASP A 167 7.81 -21.11 16.64
CA ASP A 167 8.66 -22.21 17.13
C ASP A 167 9.91 -21.84 17.95
N LYS A 168 9.69 -21.61 19.26
CA LYS A 168 10.73 -21.75 20.31
C LYS A 168 11.13 -23.22 20.59
N LYS A 169 11.02 -24.13 19.63
CA LYS A 169 11.51 -25.51 19.79
C LYS A 169 12.28 -25.95 18.54
N LYS A 170 13.60 -25.71 18.58
CA LYS A 170 14.68 -26.17 17.68
C LYS A 170 14.84 -25.42 16.35
N GLU A 171 15.32 -24.15 16.32
CA GLU A 171 15.88 -23.58 15.07
C GLU A 171 16.71 -22.28 15.23
N GLU A 172 17.57 -22.16 16.26
CA GLU A 172 18.40 -20.94 16.44
C GLU A 172 19.47 -20.72 15.34
N GLN A 173 19.87 -21.75 14.58
CA GLN A 173 20.90 -21.62 13.54
C GLN A 173 20.38 -21.21 12.15
N THR A 174 19.09 -21.42 11.84
CA THR A 174 18.53 -21.16 10.50
C THR A 174 17.96 -19.74 10.40
N SER A 175 17.33 -19.25 11.47
CA SER A 175 16.83 -17.88 11.59
C SER A 175 17.95 -16.83 11.44
N GLY A 176 19.13 -17.09 12.04
CA GLY A 176 20.31 -16.24 11.89
C GLY A 176 20.82 -16.15 10.44
N LYS A 177 20.74 -17.25 9.67
CA LYS A 177 21.16 -17.31 8.27
C LYS A 177 20.18 -16.57 7.33
N ILE A 178 18.88 -16.66 7.58
CA ILE A 178 17.86 -15.95 6.78
C ILE A 178 17.95 -14.44 7.05
N ASN A 179 18.07 -14.03 8.31
CA ASN A 179 18.25 -12.62 8.66
C ASN A 179 19.56 -12.05 8.08
N ALA A 180 20.65 -12.83 8.11
CA ALA A 180 21.91 -12.46 7.49
C ALA A 180 21.82 -12.41 5.95
N PHE A 181 21.10 -13.33 5.31
CA PHE A 181 20.88 -13.33 3.86
C PHE A 181 20.03 -12.14 3.42
N ILE A 182 18.97 -11.81 4.16
CA ILE A 182 18.13 -10.62 3.91
C ILE A 182 18.96 -9.34 4.07
N CYS A 183 19.77 -9.24 5.13
CA CYS A 183 20.65 -8.09 5.35
C CYS A 183 21.69 -7.96 4.23
N SER A 184 22.33 -9.07 3.82
CA SER A 184 23.27 -9.12 2.71
C SER A 184 22.63 -8.71 1.39
N CYS A 185 21.43 -9.22 1.07
CA CYS A 185 20.69 -8.77 -0.09
C CYS A 185 20.37 -7.27 0.01
N GLN A 186 19.96 -6.76 1.18
CA GLN A 186 19.66 -5.34 1.37
C GLN A 186 20.85 -4.42 1.08
N ASP A 187 22.08 -4.88 1.35
CA ASP A 187 23.32 -4.16 1.06
C ASP A 187 23.70 -4.23 -0.44
N VAL A 188 23.36 -5.32 -1.14
CA VAL A 188 23.46 -5.39 -2.62
C VAL A 188 22.57 -4.33 -3.29
N TRP A 189 21.40 -4.02 -2.71
CA TRP A 189 20.49 -2.98 -3.22
C TRP A 189 20.81 -1.56 -2.74
N LYS A 190 21.93 -1.34 -2.05
CA LYS A 190 22.42 0.01 -1.66
C LYS A 190 23.59 0.48 -2.53
N GLY A 191 24.14 -0.38 -3.39
CA GLY A 191 25.17 -0.05 -4.39
C GLY A 191 24.58 0.52 -5.67
#